data_AF-A0A851FRQ9-F1
#
_entry.id   AF-A0A851FRQ9-F1
#
_cell.length_a   1.000
_cell.length_b   1.000
_cell.length_c   1.000
_cell.angle_alpha   90.00
_cell.angle_beta   90.00
_cell.angle_gamma   90.00
#
_symmetry.space_group_name_H-M   'P 1'
#
loop_
_entity.id
_entity.type
_entity.pdbx_description
1 polymer ?
#
loop_
_entity_poly.entity_id
_entity_poly.type
_entity_poly.pdbx_seq_one_letter_code
_entity_poly.pdbx_strand_id
1 'polypeptide(L)'
;RHRYDHHQRSFRESMRSLRPDKPWSTKLSSAGLVYCHFGSQILAGLLQLPEDGPVVTALYDKLYENFVEEIDAIDNGIAQAEGEPRYALSTTLSARVGHLNPRWNDPDQDTEVG
;
A
#
# COMPACT_ATOMS: atom_id res chain seq x y z
N ARG A 1 15.94 14.24 -3.68
CA ARG A 1 15.62 13.55 -2.40
C ARG A 1 14.24 12.93 -2.56
N HIS A 2 14.12 11.63 -2.34
CA HIS A 2 12.92 10.84 -2.63
C HIS A 2 11.72 11.34 -1.81
N ARG A 3 10.65 11.78 -2.48
CA ARG A 3 9.37 12.17 -1.88
C ARG A 3 8.28 11.45 -2.64
N TYR A 4 7.50 10.63 -1.94
CA TYR A 4 6.42 9.85 -2.51
C TYR A 4 5.12 10.37 -1.90
N ASP A 5 4.43 11.20 -2.67
CA ASP A 5 3.17 11.82 -2.26
C ASP A 5 2.18 11.77 -3.43
N HIS A 6 0.99 11.27 -3.14
CA HIS A 6 -0.11 11.08 -4.09
C HIS A 6 -1.22 12.15 -3.95
N HIS A 7 -1.11 13.07 -2.97
CA HIS A 7 -2.11 14.13 -2.71
C HIS A 7 -2.07 15.25 -3.75
N GLN A 8 -1.06 15.28 -4.62
CA GLN A 8 -1.02 16.20 -5.74
C GLN A 8 -2.20 15.95 -6.66
N ARG A 9 -3.02 16.98 -6.92
CA ARG A 9 -4.26 16.87 -7.70
C ARG A 9 -4.06 16.26 -9.10
N SER A 10 -2.89 16.48 -9.70
CA SER A 10 -2.52 15.95 -11.01
C SER A 10 -2.05 14.49 -10.98
N PHE A 11 -1.80 13.92 -9.81
CA PHE A 11 -1.30 12.56 -9.69
C PHE A 11 -2.42 11.55 -9.96
N ARG A 12 -2.20 10.72 -10.99
CA ARG A 12 -3.15 9.70 -11.46
C ARG A 12 -2.46 8.37 -11.75
N GLU A 13 -1.24 8.20 -11.25
CA GLU A 13 -0.42 7.03 -11.55
C GLU A 13 -0.92 5.79 -10.81
N SER A 14 -0.77 4.65 -11.47
CA SER A 14 -1.05 3.30 -10.99
C SER A 14 0.21 2.45 -11.17
N MET A 15 0.23 1.24 -10.61
CA MET A 15 1.34 0.32 -10.87
C MET A 15 1.48 0.08 -12.39
N ARG A 16 0.39 -0.10 -13.13
CA ARG A 16 0.39 -0.27 -14.59
C ARG A 16 0.97 0.92 -15.36
N SER A 17 0.69 2.16 -14.96
CA SER A 17 1.21 3.33 -15.68
C SER A 17 2.71 3.54 -15.46
N LEU A 18 3.22 3.17 -14.29
CA LEU A 18 4.65 3.25 -13.96
C LEU A 18 5.44 1.99 -14.38
N ARG A 19 4.79 0.83 -14.40
CA ARG A 19 5.32 -0.49 -14.77
C ARG A 19 4.38 -1.16 -15.79
N PRO A 20 4.57 -0.90 -17.10
CA PRO A 20 3.65 -1.35 -18.15
C PRO A 20 3.47 -2.87 -18.28
N ASP A 21 4.37 -3.68 -17.70
CA ASP A 21 4.29 -5.13 -17.63
C ASP A 21 3.30 -5.63 -16.56
N LYS A 22 2.80 -4.74 -15.69
CA LYS A 22 1.90 -5.07 -14.59
C LYS A 22 0.43 -4.72 -14.92
N PRO A 23 -0.55 -5.51 -14.45
CA PRO A 23 -1.94 -5.34 -14.84
C PRO A 23 -2.73 -4.32 -14.00
N TRP A 24 -2.23 -3.93 -12.82
CA TRP A 24 -3.03 -3.24 -11.80
C TRP A 24 -3.21 -1.74 -12.07
N SER A 25 -4.46 -1.30 -12.11
CA SER A 25 -4.86 0.07 -12.43
C SER A 25 -5.28 0.91 -11.21
N THR A 26 -5.22 0.34 -10.00
CA THR A 26 -5.48 1.08 -8.76
C THR A 26 -4.50 2.25 -8.63
N LYS A 27 -5.02 3.44 -8.32
CA LYS A 27 -4.19 4.64 -8.11
C LYS A 27 -3.29 4.40 -6.90
N LEU A 28 -1.99 4.69 -7.02
CA LEU A 28 -1.04 4.44 -5.93
C LEU A 28 -1.23 5.43 -4.77
N SER A 29 -1.11 4.93 -3.55
CA SER A 29 -0.85 5.72 -2.35
C SER A 29 0.65 6.01 -2.23
N SER A 30 1.03 6.71 -1.15
CA SER A 30 2.44 6.84 -0.77
C SER A 30 3.11 5.48 -0.52
N ALA A 31 2.37 4.52 0.08
CA ALA A 31 2.88 3.16 0.32
C ALA A 31 3.07 2.39 -1.00
N GLY A 32 2.10 2.46 -1.91
CA GLY A 32 2.18 1.87 -3.24
C GLY A 32 3.33 2.44 -4.08
N LEU A 33 3.59 3.75 -3.99
CA LEU A 33 4.75 4.39 -4.63
C LEU A 33 6.08 3.88 -4.07
N VAL A 34 6.22 3.80 -2.74
CA VAL A 34 7.42 3.23 -2.11
C VAL A 34 7.62 1.79 -2.57
N TYR A 35 6.55 0.98 -2.58
CA TYR A 35 6.62 -0.40 -3.04
C TYR A 35 6.96 -0.51 -4.53
N CYS A 36 6.40 0.34 -5.38
CA CYS A 36 6.73 0.41 -6.81
C CYS A 36 8.22 0.65 -7.05
N HIS A 37 8.85 1.51 -6.25
CA HIS A 37 10.26 1.86 -6.42
C HIS A 37 11.24 0.92 -5.73
N PHE A 38 10.87 0.37 -4.57
CA PHE A 38 11.81 -0.36 -3.71
C PHE A 38 11.35 -1.77 -3.32
N GLY A 39 10.14 -2.19 -3.67
CA GLY A 39 9.59 -3.48 -3.26
C GLY A 39 10.49 -4.65 -3.63
N SER A 40 11.00 -4.69 -4.86
CA SER A 40 11.95 -5.73 -5.30
C SER A 40 13.25 -5.68 -4.50
N GLN A 41 13.83 -4.49 -4.28
CA GLN A 41 15.05 -4.32 -3.47
C GLN A 41 14.88 -4.78 -2.03
N ILE A 42 13.74 -4.43 -1.41
CA ILE A 42 13.39 -4.83 -0.05
C ILE A 42 13.30 -6.35 0.04
N LEU A 43 12.57 -6.98 -0.89
CA LEU A 43 12.42 -8.44 -0.93
C LEU A 43 13.74 -9.15 -1.18
N ALA A 44 14.54 -8.67 -2.12
CA ALA A 44 15.89 -9.19 -2.40
C ALA A 44 16.76 -9.16 -1.14
N GLY A 45 16.77 -8.03 -0.43
CA GLY A 45 17.52 -7.86 0.81
C GLY A 45 17.03 -8.75 1.95
N LEU A 46 15.72 -8.92 2.12
CA LEU A 46 15.16 -9.78 3.16
C LEU A 46 15.41 -11.27 2.90
N LEU A 47 15.33 -11.68 1.64
CA LEU A 47 15.46 -13.09 1.23
C LEU A 47 16.90 -13.49 0.94
N GLN A 48 17.82 -12.52 0.83
CA GLN A 48 19.19 -12.74 0.37
C GLN A 48 19.23 -13.41 -1.02
N LEU A 49 18.37 -12.94 -1.92
CA LEU A 49 18.23 -13.43 -3.30
C LEU A 49 18.50 -12.30 -4.31
N PRO A 50 18.83 -12.63 -5.57
CA PRO A 50 18.93 -11.63 -6.64
C PRO A 50 17.60 -10.89 -6.84
N GLU A 51 17.66 -9.57 -6.97
CA GLU A 51 16.48 -8.70 -7.13
C GLU A 51 15.66 -9.02 -8.39
N ASP A 52 16.35 -9.35 -9.48
CA ASP A 52 15.77 -9.76 -10.76
C ASP A 52 15.48 -11.27 -10.82
N GLY A 53 15.68 -11.99 -9.71
CA GLY A 53 15.40 -13.41 -9.61
C GLY A 53 13.90 -13.72 -9.76
N PRO A 54 13.55 -14.92 -10.28
CA PRO A 54 12.15 -15.30 -10.48
C PRO A 54 11.35 -15.38 -9.17
N VAL A 55 12.01 -15.71 -8.05
CA VAL A 55 11.38 -15.75 -6.73
C VAL A 55 11.00 -14.36 -6.25
N VAL A 56 11.90 -13.39 -6.36
CA VAL A 56 11.62 -11.99 -5.97
C VAL A 56 10.55 -11.40 -6.87
N THR A 57 10.60 -11.66 -8.18
CA THR A 57 9.56 -11.23 -9.12
C THR A 57 8.18 -11.79 -8.74
N ALA A 58 8.09 -13.09 -8.45
CA ALA A 58 6.83 -13.71 -8.07
C ALA A 58 6.28 -13.20 -6.73
N LEU A 59 7.15 -12.96 -5.75
CA LEU A 59 6.76 -12.40 -4.46
C LEU A 59 6.38 -10.93 -4.57
N TYR A 60 7.08 -10.17 -5.41
CA TYR A 60 6.76 -8.78 -5.67
C TYR A 60 5.31 -8.65 -6.14
N ASP A 61 4.91 -9.49 -7.11
CA ASP A 61 3.58 -9.47 -7.68
C ASP A 61 2.52 -9.92 -6.67
N LYS A 62 2.77 -11.03 -5.97
CA LYS A 62 1.83 -11.56 -4.97
C LYS A 62 1.61 -10.59 -3.81
N LEU A 63 2.66 -9.94 -3.32
CA LEU A 63 2.53 -9.00 -2.20
C LEU A 63 1.88 -7.70 -2.62
N TYR A 64 2.05 -7.25 -3.87
CA TYR A 64 1.27 -6.13 -4.35
C TYR A 64 -0.22 -6.49 -4.38
N GLU A 65 -0.56 -7.56 -5.11
CA GLU A 65 -1.95 -7.98 -5.35
C GLU A 65 -2.72 -8.31 -4.07
N ASN A 66 -2.08 -8.96 -3.10
CA ASN A 66 -2.76 -9.46 -1.91
C ASN A 66 -2.62 -8.55 -0.67
N PHE A 67 -1.88 -7.45 -0.76
CA PHE A 67 -1.61 -6.60 0.41
C PHE A 67 -1.48 -5.12 0.07
N VAL A 68 -0.54 -4.73 -0.80
CA VAL A 68 -0.29 -3.30 -1.06
C VAL A 68 -1.44 -2.65 -1.84
N GLU A 69 -2.05 -3.37 -2.78
CA GLU A 69 -3.17 -2.84 -3.56
C GLU A 69 -4.40 -2.52 -2.70
N GLU A 70 -4.66 -3.29 -1.63
CA GLU A 70 -5.72 -2.97 -0.67
C GLU A 70 -5.44 -1.63 0.04
N ILE A 71 -4.19 -1.40 0.44
CA ILE A 71 -3.76 -0.14 1.07
C ILE A 71 -3.95 1.02 0.10
N ASP A 72 -3.53 0.85 -1.16
CA ASP A 72 -3.69 1.85 -2.22
C ASP A 72 -5.17 2.19 -2.45
N ALA A 73 -6.04 1.18 -2.51
CA ALA A 73 -7.47 1.37 -2.70
C ALA A 73 -8.11 2.12 -1.52
N ILE A 74 -7.83 1.71 -0.28
CA ILE A 74 -8.37 2.33 0.94
C ILE A 74 -7.96 3.81 1.02
N ASP A 75 -6.67 4.09 0.81
CA ASP A 75 -6.11 5.45 0.91
C ASP A 75 -6.66 6.39 -0.17
N ASN A 76 -7.03 5.85 -1.33
CA ASN A 76 -7.68 6.60 -2.41
C ASN A 76 -9.22 6.56 -2.36
N GLY A 77 -9.82 5.96 -1.33
CA GLY A 77 -11.28 5.88 -1.17
C GLY A 77 -11.99 5.02 -2.23
N ILE A 78 -11.30 4.02 -2.77
CA ILE A 78 -11.83 3.12 -3.79
C ILE A 78 -12.54 1.95 -3.11
N ALA A 79 -13.79 1.70 -3.50
CA ALA A 79 -14.58 0.59 -2.99
C ALA A 79 -14.08 -0.76 -3.55
N GLN A 80 -14.19 -1.83 -2.76
CA GLN A 80 -13.77 -3.19 -3.15
C GLN A 80 -14.57 -3.75 -4.33
N ALA A 81 -15.83 -3.36 -4.47
CA ALA A 81 -16.72 -3.78 -5.54
C ALA A 81 -17.76 -2.68 -5.82
N GLU A 82 -18.42 -2.78 -6.96
CA GLU A 82 -19.58 -1.94 -7.27
C GLU A 82 -20.81 -2.37 -6.44
N GLY A 83 -21.62 -1.39 -6.02
CA GLY A 83 -22.83 -1.62 -5.25
C GLY A 83 -22.62 -1.66 -3.73
N GLU A 84 -23.69 -2.02 -3.00
CA GLU A 84 -23.68 -2.02 -1.54
C GLU A 84 -23.01 -3.28 -0.98
N PRO A 85 -22.00 -3.13 -0.08
CA PRO A 85 -21.36 -4.27 0.54
C PRO A 85 -22.33 -5.00 1.47
N ARG A 86 -22.25 -6.33 1.51
CA ARG A 86 -23.09 -7.16 2.40
C ARG A 86 -22.76 -7.00 3.88
N TYR A 87 -21.55 -6.55 4.19
CA TYR A 87 -21.06 -6.33 5.55
C TYR A 87 -19.94 -5.27 5.55
N ALA A 88 -19.69 -4.65 6.70
CA ALA A 88 -18.61 -3.69 6.86
C ALA A 88 -17.30 -4.39 7.29
N LEU A 89 -16.19 -4.04 6.63
CA LEU A 89 -14.85 -4.42 7.06
C LEU A 89 -14.29 -3.35 8.01
N SER A 90 -14.22 -3.66 9.31
CA SER A 90 -13.75 -2.72 10.34
C SER A 90 -12.30 -2.93 10.79
N THR A 91 -11.60 -3.91 10.21
CA THR A 91 -10.26 -4.33 10.68
C THR A 91 -9.21 -4.35 9.56
N THR A 92 -9.33 -3.45 8.60
CA THR A 92 -8.29 -3.21 7.58
C THR A 92 -6.98 -2.78 8.24
N LEU A 93 -5.85 -2.87 7.53
CA LEU A 93 -4.55 -2.49 8.09
C LEU A 93 -4.57 -1.05 8.64
N SER A 94 -5.08 -0.09 7.85
CA SER A 94 -5.18 1.30 8.27
C SER A 94 -6.05 1.48 9.52
N ALA A 95 -7.14 0.71 9.66
CA ALA A 95 -7.97 0.73 10.86
C ALA A 95 -7.21 0.16 12.08
N ARG A 96 -6.48 -0.94 11.92
CA ARG A 96 -5.68 -1.54 13.00
C ARG A 96 -4.57 -0.62 13.47
N VAL A 97 -3.83 0.00 12.54
CA VAL A 97 -2.83 1.03 12.87
C VAL A 97 -3.50 2.22 13.55
N GLY A 98 -4.65 2.67 13.04
CA GLY A 98 -5.43 3.74 13.67
C GLY A 98 -5.85 3.43 15.11
N HIS A 99 -6.15 2.17 15.44
CA HIS A 99 -6.47 1.75 16.81
C HIS A 99 -5.28 1.77 17.78
N LEU A 100 -4.05 1.77 17.27
CA LEU A 100 -2.84 1.94 18.08
C LEU A 100 -2.54 3.42 18.37
N ASN A 101 -3.12 4.33 17.59
CA ASN A 101 -2.98 5.76 17.83
C ASN A 101 -3.89 6.20 19.00
N PRO A 102 -3.44 7.16 19.83
CA PRO A 102 -4.27 7.75 20.87
C PRO A 102 -5.51 8.39 20.25
N ARG A 103 -6.63 8.34 20.98
CA ARG A 103 -7.85 9.01 20.53
C ARG A 103 -7.66 10.51 20.62
N TRP A 104 -8.39 11.26 19.79
CA TRP A 104 -8.33 12.73 19.80
C TRP A 104 -8.62 13.35 21.18
N ASN A 105 -9.31 12.62 22.06
CA ASN A 105 -9.68 13.04 23.41
C ASN A 105 -8.91 12.29 24.51
N ASP A 106 -7.89 11.52 24.18
CA ASP A 106 -7.04 10.91 25.20
C ASP A 106 -6.20 11.98 25.91
N PRO A 107 -6.06 11.92 27.24
CA PRO A 107 -5.21 12.85 27.98
C PRO A 107 -3.74 12.71 27.61
N ASP A 108 -3.34 11.54 27.09
CA ASP A 108 -2.01 11.25 26.57
C ASP A 108 -2.07 11.04 25.06
N GLN A 109 -1.28 11.82 24.33
CA GLN A 109 -1.22 11.81 22.86
C GLN A 109 0.08 11.16 22.35
N ASP A 110 0.79 10.43 23.21
CA ASP A 110 1.97 9.69 22.81
C ASP A 110 1.60 8.53 21.86
N THR A 111 2.29 8.49 20.72
CA THR A 111 2.12 7.49 19.67
C THR A 111 3.16 6.36 19.75
N GLU A 112 4.13 6.45 20.66
CA GLU A 112 5.25 5.49 20.79
C GLU A 112 5.01 4.38 21.83
N VAL A 113 3.87 4.40 22.53
CA VAL A 113 3.53 3.44 23.59
C VAL A 113 2.94 2.11 23.09
N GLY A 114 2.74 1.98 21.77
CA GLY A 114 2.10 0.83 21.09
C GLY A 114 3.03 -0.29 20.67
#